data_AF-A0A812N507-F1
#
_entry.id   AF-A0A812N507-F1
#
_cell.length_a   1.000
_cell.length_b   1.000
_cell.length_c   1.000
_cell.angle_alpha   90.00
_cell.angle_beta   90.00
_cell.angle_gamma   90.00
#
_symmetry.space_group_name_H-M   'P 1'
#
loop_
_entity.id
_entity.type
_entity.pdbx_description
1 polymer ?
#
loop_
_entity_poly.entity_id
_entity_poly.type
_entity_poly.pdbx_seq_one_letter_code
_entity_poly.pdbx_strand_id
1 'polypeptide(L)'
;MLFLEGASASQKCPKDPFLETKDVLTRIHQLGHMASDAIDLVDCTAYLADIKDAAAVRRAIADFYADAVVRPATTLVQAGGLPDGKSVLLRCIGTMSDPAFARMPPVSIDGATITDRFVFTSALLGRNSSGSDAFDGLQRVLKTADVSLKEVVTCSFYVKDQAHMFDLFSGFYEAFNKENPPPPTRGEYQADTECDDCLVAMKCVAARLPPAAASSGLGMSGVNLVI
;
A
#
# COMPACT_ATOMS: atom_id res chain seq x y z
N MET A 1 -17.09 15.58 53.34
CA MET A 1 -16.01 14.95 52.56
C MET A 1 -15.83 15.81 51.32
N LEU A 2 -14.82 16.68 51.32
CA LEU A 2 -14.46 17.53 50.18
C LEU A 2 -13.67 16.68 49.18
N PHE A 3 -14.11 16.60 47.94
CA PHE A 3 -13.26 16.19 46.82
C PHE A 3 -12.88 17.45 46.05
N LEU A 4 -11.64 17.88 46.24
CA LEU A 4 -10.98 18.91 45.43
C LEU A 4 -10.13 18.22 44.37
N GLU A 5 -10.46 18.55 43.12
CA GLU A 5 -9.61 18.83 41.95
C GLU A 5 -8.53 17.84 41.49
N GLY A 6 -8.65 17.54 40.19
CA GLY A 6 -7.58 17.02 39.34
C GLY A 6 -7.96 17.14 37.86
N ALA A 7 -8.60 18.25 37.46
CA ALA A 7 -8.70 18.60 36.04
C ALA A 7 -7.31 19.04 35.56
N SER A 8 -6.43 18.07 35.31
CA SER A 8 -5.29 18.30 34.44
C SER A 8 -5.87 18.52 33.05
N ALA A 9 -6.04 19.79 32.69
CA ALA A 9 -6.03 20.20 31.31
C ALA A 9 -4.68 19.74 30.75
N SER A 10 -4.63 18.49 30.26
CA SER A 10 -3.59 18.06 29.36
C SER A 10 -3.71 19.01 28.18
N GLN A 11 -2.84 20.01 28.19
CA GLN A 11 -2.59 20.88 27.07
C GLN A 11 -2.10 19.95 25.96
N LYS A 12 -3.07 19.42 25.19
CA LYS A 12 -2.82 18.73 23.92
C LYS A 12 -2.11 19.77 23.07
N CYS A 13 -0.78 19.76 23.06
CA CYS A 13 -0.05 20.36 21.96
C CYS A 13 -0.73 19.85 20.68
N PRO A 14 -1.08 20.73 19.74
CA PRO A 14 -1.51 20.29 18.41
C PRO A 14 -0.41 19.34 17.92
N LYS A 15 -0.72 18.05 17.80
CA LYS A 15 0.27 17.07 17.36
C LYS A 15 0.47 17.32 15.87
N ASP A 16 1.62 17.87 15.51
CA ASP A 16 1.98 18.14 14.13
C ASP A 16 1.99 16.82 13.35
N PRO A 17 1.03 16.60 12.42
CA PRO A 17 0.93 15.35 11.67
C PRO A 17 2.19 15.05 10.86
N PHE A 18 2.92 16.10 10.45
CA PHE A 18 4.19 15.93 9.74
C PHE A 18 5.25 15.31 10.65
N LEU A 19 5.50 15.90 11.81
CA LEU A 19 6.50 15.39 12.76
C LEU A 19 6.09 14.01 13.30
N GLU A 20 4.82 13.82 13.64
CA GLU A 20 4.32 12.53 14.14
C GLU A 20 4.49 11.42 13.10
N THR A 21 4.26 11.71 11.82
CA THR A 21 4.50 10.74 10.73
C THR A 21 5.97 10.34 10.64
N LYS A 22 6.91 11.30 10.74
CA LYS A 22 8.35 11.00 10.71
C LYS A 22 8.77 10.17 11.93
N ASP A 23 8.24 10.48 13.10
CA ASP A 23 8.50 9.71 14.32
C ASP A 23 8.01 8.27 14.21
N VAL A 24 6.80 8.07 13.66
CA VAL A 24 6.24 6.72 13.46
C VAL A 24 7.06 5.93 12.43
N LEU A 25 7.40 6.54 11.29
CA LEU A 25 8.25 5.90 10.27
C LEU A 25 9.62 5.52 10.83
N THR A 26 10.26 6.42 11.57
CA THR A 26 11.54 6.15 12.24
C THR A 26 11.45 4.92 13.14
N ARG A 27 10.38 4.81 13.94
CA ARG A 27 10.17 3.65 14.82
C ARG A 27 9.91 2.37 14.06
N ILE A 28 9.13 2.41 12.97
CA ILE A 28 8.89 1.23 12.12
C ILE A 28 10.20 0.72 11.53
N HIS A 29 11.03 1.62 10.99
CA HIS A 29 12.35 1.25 10.46
C HIS A 29 13.28 0.68 11.54
N GLN A 30 13.32 1.29 12.73
CA GLN A 30 14.08 0.75 13.87
C GLN A 30 13.64 -0.67 14.25
N LEU A 31 12.34 -0.91 14.34
CA LEU A 31 11.80 -2.25 14.62
C LEU A 31 12.11 -3.23 13.48
N GLY A 32 12.10 -2.76 12.23
CA GLY A 32 12.51 -3.55 11.08
C GLY A 32 13.98 -3.98 11.19
N HIS A 33 14.88 -3.05 11.46
CA HIS A 33 16.31 -3.33 11.64
C HIS A 33 16.60 -4.29 12.80
N MET A 34 15.78 -4.28 13.86
CA MET A 34 15.90 -5.27 14.94
C MET A 34 15.59 -6.71 14.46
N ALA A 35 14.78 -6.88 13.41
CA ALA A 35 14.48 -8.18 12.82
C ALA A 35 15.50 -8.55 11.73
N SER A 36 15.89 -7.58 10.89
CA SER A 36 16.92 -7.73 9.87
C SER A 36 17.39 -6.36 9.39
N ASP A 37 18.70 -6.20 9.21
CA ASP A 37 19.29 -4.98 8.66
C ASP A 37 18.84 -4.69 7.20
N ALA A 38 18.20 -5.66 6.54
CA ALA A 38 17.81 -5.63 5.13
C ALA A 38 16.28 -5.63 4.92
N ILE A 39 15.55 -4.81 5.68
CA ILE A 39 14.11 -4.61 5.49
C ILE A 39 13.83 -3.36 4.64
N ASP A 40 13.15 -3.59 3.52
CA ASP A 40 12.57 -2.54 2.70
C ASP A 40 11.05 -2.50 2.90
N LEU A 41 10.48 -1.34 3.22
CA LEU A 41 9.02 -1.18 3.26
C LEU A 41 8.47 -1.08 1.83
N VAL A 42 7.45 -1.88 1.52
CA VAL A 42 6.90 -2.00 0.15
C VAL A 42 5.44 -1.55 0.04
N ASP A 43 4.68 -1.56 1.12
CA ASP A 43 3.32 -0.98 1.19
C ASP A 43 3.13 -0.32 2.56
N CYS A 44 2.53 0.85 2.60
CA CYS A 44 2.18 1.58 3.81
C CYS A 44 0.80 2.20 3.68
N THR A 45 -0.06 1.94 4.66
CA THR A 45 -1.34 2.60 4.84
C THR A 45 -1.25 3.53 6.03
N ALA A 46 -1.40 4.83 5.77
CA ALA A 46 -1.55 5.86 6.77
C ALA A 46 -3.04 6.06 7.05
N TYR A 47 -3.42 5.80 8.28
CA TYR A 47 -4.73 6.11 8.83
C TYR A 47 -4.63 7.43 9.57
N LEU A 48 -5.43 8.42 9.17
CA LEU A 48 -5.43 9.77 9.72
C LEU A 48 -6.63 9.97 10.64
N ALA A 49 -6.45 10.75 11.71
CA ALA A 49 -7.56 11.19 12.55
C ALA A 49 -8.43 12.25 11.85
N ASP A 50 -7.82 13.15 11.08
CA ASP A 50 -8.48 14.12 10.21
C ASP A 50 -7.82 14.08 8.83
N ILE A 51 -8.62 13.83 7.78
CA ILE A 51 -8.11 13.72 6.41
C ILE A 51 -7.51 15.02 5.88
N LYS A 52 -7.85 16.17 6.47
CA LYS A 52 -7.26 17.48 6.11
C LYS A 52 -5.75 17.52 6.33
N ASP A 53 -5.24 16.64 7.18
CA ASP A 53 -3.81 16.50 7.45
C ASP A 53 -3.07 15.68 6.37
N ALA A 54 -3.78 15.16 5.36
CA ALA A 54 -3.20 14.29 4.32
C ALA A 54 -2.01 14.92 3.59
N ALA A 55 -2.07 16.22 3.29
CA ALA A 55 -0.95 16.92 2.65
C ALA A 55 0.30 16.96 3.56
N ALA A 56 0.12 17.16 4.87
CA ALA A 56 1.22 17.15 5.84
C ALA A 56 1.83 15.75 5.97
N VAL A 57 1.00 14.71 6.07
CA VAL A 57 1.43 13.30 6.13
C VAL A 57 2.15 12.90 4.84
N ARG A 58 1.61 13.25 3.67
CA ARG A 58 2.23 12.95 2.37
C ARG A 58 3.61 13.58 2.24
N ARG A 59 3.74 14.85 2.64
CA ARG A 59 5.02 15.56 2.66
C ARG A 59 6.01 14.90 3.61
N ALA A 60 5.57 14.44 4.79
CA ALA A 60 6.43 13.73 5.74
C ALA A 60 6.95 12.41 5.17
N ILE A 61 6.09 11.62 4.51
CA ILE A 61 6.49 10.38 3.85
C ILE A 61 7.48 10.68 2.71
N ALA A 62 7.18 11.67 1.87
CA ALA A 62 8.06 12.05 0.75
C ALA A 62 9.44 12.52 1.24
N ASP A 63 9.47 13.34 2.30
CA ASP A 63 10.70 13.85 2.92
C ASP A 63 11.50 12.71 3.59
N PHE A 64 10.83 11.78 4.26
CA PHE A 64 11.49 10.62 4.87
C PHE A 64 12.19 9.72 3.85
N TYR A 65 11.61 9.58 2.66
CA TYR A 65 12.15 8.75 1.57
C TYR A 65 12.84 9.54 0.45
N ALA A 66 13.24 10.79 0.69
CA ALA A 66 13.79 11.67 -0.35
C ALA A 66 15.06 11.07 -1.01
N ASP A 67 15.92 10.45 -0.21
CA ASP A 67 17.18 9.83 -0.66
C ASP A 67 17.06 8.30 -0.83
N ALA A 68 15.87 7.73 -0.65
CA ALA A 68 15.67 6.30 -0.70
C ALA A 68 15.49 5.79 -2.13
N VAL A 69 16.22 4.73 -2.48
CA VAL A 69 16.07 4.03 -3.77
C VAL A 69 14.70 3.35 -3.86
N VAL A 70 14.21 2.83 -2.74
CA VAL A 70 12.92 2.14 -2.62
C VAL A 70 11.98 2.96 -1.75
N ARG A 71 10.78 3.18 -2.27
CA ARG A 71 9.68 3.88 -1.62
C ARG A 71 8.48 2.93 -1.55
N PRO A 72 7.76 2.84 -0.42
CA PRO A 72 6.59 2.00 -0.32
C PRO A 72 5.43 2.57 -1.14
N ALA A 73 4.60 1.67 -1.67
CA ALA A 73 3.26 2.02 -2.11
C ALA A 73 2.51 2.67 -0.93
N THR A 74 1.79 3.75 -1.17
CA THR A 74 1.25 4.57 -0.08
C THR A 74 -0.25 4.81 -0.26
N THR A 75 -1.00 4.63 0.82
CA THR A 75 -2.44 4.92 0.89
C THR A 75 -2.73 5.79 2.11
N LEU A 76 -3.45 6.90 1.93
CA LEU A 76 -3.88 7.80 3.00
C LEU A 76 -5.40 7.78 3.09
N VAL A 77 -5.94 7.45 4.26
CA VAL A 77 -7.38 7.37 4.51
C VAL A 77 -7.70 7.85 5.93
N GLN A 78 -8.91 8.37 6.12
CA GLN A 78 -9.39 8.72 7.45
C GLN A 78 -9.85 7.49 8.21
N ALA A 79 -9.44 7.38 9.46
CA ALA A 79 -10.01 6.42 10.40
C ALA A 79 -11.15 7.07 11.20
N GLY A 80 -12.14 6.27 11.62
CA GLY A 80 -13.20 6.73 12.54
C GLY A 80 -12.72 7.09 13.95
N GLY A 81 -11.42 6.92 14.22
CA GLY A 81 -10.75 7.26 15.47
C GLY A 81 -9.41 6.54 15.57
N LEU A 82 -8.42 7.18 16.18
CA LEU A 82 -7.10 6.61 16.44
C LEU A 82 -6.84 6.49 17.95
N PRO A 83 -6.07 5.47 18.39
CA PRO A 83 -5.76 5.27 19.80
C PRO A 83 -4.97 6.47 20.37
N ASP A 84 -5.14 6.72 21.66
CA ASP A 84 -4.35 7.70 22.44
C ASP A 84 -4.30 9.12 21.84
N GLY A 85 -5.33 9.48 21.07
CA GLY A 85 -5.44 10.77 20.38
C GLY A 85 -4.28 11.05 19.44
N LYS A 86 -3.71 10.02 18.80
CA LYS A 86 -2.69 10.13 17.75
C LYS A 86 -3.30 10.79 16.49
N SER A 87 -2.54 11.60 15.77
CA SER A 87 -3.01 12.19 14.51
C SER A 87 -2.87 11.24 13.33
N VAL A 88 -1.92 10.31 13.41
CA VAL A 88 -1.63 9.33 12.36
C VAL A 88 -1.26 7.97 12.96
N LEU A 89 -1.71 6.90 12.30
CA LEU A 89 -1.26 5.53 12.52
C LEU A 89 -0.80 4.97 11.18
N LEU A 90 0.39 4.36 11.14
CA LEU A 90 0.89 3.69 9.94
C LEU A 90 0.90 2.18 10.13
N ARG A 91 0.37 1.47 9.15
CA ARG A 91 0.55 0.03 8.97
C ARG A 91 1.37 -0.18 7.71
N CYS A 92 2.51 -0.84 7.82
CA CYS A 92 3.37 -1.14 6.69
C CYS A 92 3.64 -2.63 6.53
N ILE A 93 3.95 -3.03 5.30
CA ILE A 93 4.47 -4.33 4.92
C ILE A 93 5.93 -4.12 4.52
N GLY A 94 6.82 -4.89 5.14
CA GLY A 94 8.23 -4.96 4.78
C GLY A 94 8.55 -6.25 4.03
N THR A 95 9.53 -6.19 3.14
CA THR A 95 10.18 -7.37 2.57
C THR A 95 11.60 -7.48 3.11
N MET A 96 12.06 -8.71 3.32
CA MET A 96 13.44 -9.00 3.69
C MET A 96 14.22 -9.40 2.45
N SER A 97 15.32 -8.70 2.20
CA SER A 97 16.32 -9.09 1.22
C SER A 97 17.29 -10.08 1.89
N ASP A 98 16.94 -11.37 1.89
CA ASP A 98 17.82 -12.41 2.41
C ASP A 98 18.78 -12.87 1.28
N PRO A 99 20.10 -12.68 1.40
CA PRO A 99 21.06 -13.09 0.38
C PRO A 99 21.06 -14.59 0.08
N ALA A 100 20.52 -15.44 0.97
CA ALA A 100 20.35 -16.87 0.72
C ALA A 100 19.25 -17.16 -0.33
N PHE A 101 18.30 -16.24 -0.51
CA PHE A 101 17.32 -16.28 -1.57
C PHE A 101 17.69 -15.19 -2.57
N ALA A 102 18.20 -15.56 -3.74
CA ALA A 102 18.49 -14.63 -4.83
C ALA A 102 17.20 -13.93 -5.32
N ARG A 103 16.67 -13.02 -4.51
CA ARG A 103 15.47 -12.24 -4.76
C ARG A 103 15.89 -10.95 -5.44
N MET A 104 15.07 -10.53 -6.39
CA MET A 104 15.23 -9.21 -6.95
C MET A 104 14.95 -8.17 -5.85
N PRO A 105 15.82 -7.16 -5.68
CA PRO A 105 15.53 -6.07 -4.76
C PRO A 105 14.24 -5.36 -5.20
N PRO A 106 13.45 -4.83 -4.26
CA PRO A 106 12.25 -4.12 -4.61
C PRO A 106 12.56 -2.88 -5.45
N VAL A 107 11.64 -2.52 -6.35
CA VAL A 107 11.75 -1.36 -7.24
C VAL A 107 10.48 -0.54 -7.14
N SER A 108 10.61 0.76 -6.99
CA SER A 108 9.47 1.68 -7.00
C SER A 108 9.26 2.28 -8.37
N ILE A 109 8.02 2.26 -8.83
CA ILE A 109 7.55 2.98 -10.01
C ILE A 109 6.49 4.00 -9.58
N ASP A 110 6.04 4.83 -10.53
CA ASP A 110 4.91 5.71 -10.23
C ASP A 110 3.66 4.87 -9.91
N GLY A 111 3.08 5.13 -8.73
CA GLY A 111 1.89 4.44 -8.25
C GLY A 111 2.09 3.01 -7.71
N ALA A 112 3.30 2.43 -7.67
CA ALA A 112 3.50 1.08 -7.12
C ALA A 112 4.92 0.76 -6.65
N THR A 113 5.03 -0.28 -5.84
CA THR A 113 6.30 -0.91 -5.45
C THR A 113 6.27 -2.38 -5.83
N ILE A 114 7.28 -2.80 -6.57
CA ILE A 114 7.40 -4.12 -7.18
C ILE A 114 8.44 -4.91 -6.40
N THR A 115 8.08 -6.12 -5.98
CA THR A 115 9.01 -7.12 -5.44
C THR A 115 9.23 -8.25 -6.45
N ASP A 116 9.98 -9.26 -6.03
CA ASP A 116 10.18 -10.51 -6.77
C ASP A 116 8.87 -11.26 -7.06
N ARG A 117 7.88 -11.17 -6.16
CA ARG A 117 6.63 -11.95 -6.24
C ARG A 117 5.36 -11.12 -6.23
N PHE A 118 5.43 -9.83 -5.94
CA PHE A 118 4.23 -9.01 -5.79
C PHE A 118 4.41 -7.61 -6.37
N VAL A 119 3.30 -7.01 -6.78
CA VAL A 119 3.19 -5.60 -7.11
C VAL A 119 2.19 -5.00 -6.13
N PHE A 120 2.65 -4.08 -5.28
CA PHE A 120 1.82 -3.33 -4.35
C PHE A 120 1.50 -1.98 -4.97
N THR A 121 0.23 -1.66 -5.18
CA THR A 121 -0.15 -0.35 -5.71
C THR A 121 -0.42 0.64 -4.59
N SER A 122 -0.04 1.90 -4.81
CA SER A 122 -0.54 3.01 -4.01
C SER A 122 -2.06 3.13 -4.20
N ALA A 123 -2.70 3.93 -3.36
CA ALA A 123 -4.12 4.23 -3.55
C ALA A 123 -4.34 4.94 -4.90
N LEU A 124 -5.28 4.39 -5.67
CA LEU A 124 -5.78 4.94 -6.91
C LEU A 124 -7.16 5.53 -6.62
N LEU A 125 -7.29 6.82 -6.89
CA LEU A 125 -8.45 7.62 -6.51
C LEU A 125 -9.41 7.70 -7.69
N GLY A 126 -10.69 7.46 -7.41
CA GLY A 126 -11.77 7.41 -8.40
C GLY A 126 -12.90 8.37 -8.02
N ARG A 127 -13.34 9.16 -9.00
CA ARG A 127 -14.48 10.07 -8.91
C ARG A 127 -15.77 9.40 -9.35
N ASN A 128 -15.71 8.32 -10.12
CA ASN A 128 -16.89 7.58 -10.49
C ASN A 128 -17.34 6.69 -9.33
N SER A 129 -18.65 6.61 -9.09
CA SER A 129 -19.19 5.80 -8.00
C SER A 129 -18.89 4.30 -8.16
N SER A 130 -18.81 3.83 -9.40
CA SER A 130 -18.40 2.47 -9.74
C SER A 130 -16.90 2.21 -9.57
N GLY A 131 -16.09 3.25 -9.35
CA GLY A 131 -14.63 3.16 -9.31
C GLY A 131 -13.99 2.86 -10.67
N SER A 132 -14.72 2.95 -11.79
CA SER A 132 -14.22 2.58 -13.12
C SER A 132 -12.94 3.33 -13.50
N ASP A 133 -12.86 4.62 -13.18
CA ASP A 133 -11.68 5.46 -13.45
C ASP A 133 -10.47 5.08 -12.59
N ALA A 134 -10.71 4.63 -11.36
CA ALA A 134 -9.67 4.06 -10.52
C ALA A 134 -9.22 2.66 -11.01
N PHE A 135 -10.12 1.83 -11.56
CA PHE A 135 -9.75 0.57 -12.23
C PHE A 135 -8.92 0.81 -13.50
N ASP A 136 -9.24 1.84 -14.29
CA ASP A 136 -8.41 2.25 -15.43
C ASP A 136 -7.02 2.69 -14.97
N GLY A 137 -6.95 3.42 -13.86
CA GLY A 137 -5.69 3.78 -13.19
C GLY A 137 -4.89 2.54 -12.79
N LEU A 138 -5.56 1.54 -12.21
CA LEU A 138 -4.95 0.29 -11.79
C LEU A 138 -4.35 -0.45 -12.97
N GLN A 139 -5.10 -0.57 -14.07
CA GLN A 139 -4.62 -1.23 -15.27
C GLN A 139 -3.37 -0.55 -15.85
N ARG A 140 -3.30 0.79 -15.82
CA ARG A 140 -2.10 1.53 -16.25
C ARG A 140 -0.88 1.25 -15.37
N VAL A 141 -1.05 1.27 -14.05
CA VAL A 141 0.04 0.98 -13.10
C VAL A 141 0.53 -0.46 -13.25
N LEU A 142 -0.40 -1.42 -13.29
CA LEU A 142 -0.07 -2.84 -13.44
C LEU A 142 0.67 -3.12 -14.76
N LYS A 143 0.24 -2.49 -15.86
CA LYS A 143 0.91 -2.60 -17.16
C LYS A 143 2.37 -2.15 -17.10
N THR A 144 2.67 -1.05 -16.39
CA THR A 144 4.05 -0.59 -16.19
C THR A 144 4.88 -1.58 -15.37
N ALA A 145 4.23 -2.33 -14.48
CA ALA A 145 4.84 -3.41 -13.69
C ALA A 145 4.87 -4.77 -14.40
N ASP A 146 4.52 -4.82 -15.70
CA ASP A 146 4.48 -6.03 -16.53
C ASP A 146 3.53 -7.11 -16.00
N VAL A 147 2.40 -6.67 -15.42
CA VAL A 147 1.28 -7.52 -14.97
C VAL A 147 -0.06 -6.89 -15.40
N SER A 148 -1.16 -7.60 -15.19
CA SER A 148 -2.51 -7.16 -15.55
C SER A 148 -3.51 -7.37 -14.41
N LEU A 149 -4.77 -7.00 -14.64
CA LEU A 149 -5.85 -7.22 -13.68
C LEU A 149 -6.04 -8.71 -13.35
N LYS A 150 -5.68 -9.64 -14.24
CA LYS A 150 -5.77 -11.08 -13.98
C LYS A 150 -4.83 -11.57 -12.88
N GLU A 151 -3.75 -10.85 -12.65
CA GLU A 151 -2.76 -11.17 -11.63
C GLU A 151 -3.10 -10.55 -10.26
N VAL A 152 -4.14 -9.71 -10.18
CA VAL A 152 -4.58 -9.11 -8.92
C VAL A 152 -5.13 -10.21 -8.00
N VAL A 153 -4.61 -10.27 -6.77
CA VAL A 153 -4.99 -11.29 -5.78
C VAL A 153 -5.82 -10.72 -4.62
N THR A 154 -5.63 -9.44 -4.29
CA THR A 154 -6.42 -8.76 -3.28
C THR A 154 -6.51 -7.27 -3.55
N CYS A 155 -7.66 -6.68 -3.20
CA CYS A 155 -7.85 -5.23 -3.18
C CYS A 155 -8.48 -4.77 -1.87
N SER A 156 -8.13 -3.57 -1.45
CA SER A 156 -8.82 -2.83 -0.37
C SER A 156 -9.45 -1.59 -0.97
N PHE A 157 -10.75 -1.45 -0.77
CA PHE A 157 -11.55 -0.33 -1.24
C PHE A 157 -11.98 0.54 -0.08
N TYR A 158 -11.75 1.84 -0.20
CA TYR A 158 -12.18 2.87 0.73
C TYR A 158 -13.20 3.73 0.01
N VAL A 159 -14.44 3.66 0.47
CA VAL A 159 -15.59 4.28 -0.18
C VAL A 159 -16.10 5.40 0.71
N LYS A 160 -16.41 6.55 0.12
CA LYS A 160 -16.81 7.75 0.87
C LYS A 160 -18.03 7.51 1.78
N ASP A 161 -19.02 6.78 1.28
CA ASP A 161 -20.19 6.40 2.04
C ASP A 161 -20.81 5.09 1.54
N GLN A 162 -21.77 4.57 2.30
CA GLN A 162 -22.45 3.31 2.00
C GLN A 162 -23.28 3.35 0.71
N ALA A 163 -23.77 4.52 0.28
CA ALA A 163 -24.57 4.62 -0.94
C ALA A 163 -23.73 4.27 -2.17
N HIS A 164 -22.47 4.70 -2.21
CA HIS A 164 -21.55 4.42 -3.30
C HIS A 164 -20.96 2.99 -3.28
N MET A 165 -21.09 2.28 -2.16
CA MET A 165 -20.55 0.93 -2.02
C MET A 165 -21.21 -0.07 -3.00
N PHE A 166 -22.51 0.09 -3.27
CA PHE A 166 -23.22 -0.77 -4.22
C PHE A 166 -22.78 -0.53 -5.67
N ASP A 167 -22.53 0.72 -6.05
CA ASP A 167 -22.03 1.07 -7.38
C ASP A 167 -20.63 0.48 -7.61
N LEU A 168 -19.76 0.56 -6.59
CA LEU A 168 -18.45 -0.08 -6.61
C LEU A 168 -18.54 -1.59 -6.87
N PHE A 169 -19.53 -2.29 -6.31
CA PHE A 169 -19.71 -3.72 -6.57
C PHE A 169 -20.03 -4.00 -8.03
N SER A 170 -20.79 -3.13 -8.69
CA SER A 170 -21.03 -3.25 -10.13
C SER A 170 -19.75 -3.06 -10.93
N GLY A 171 -18.94 -2.03 -10.60
CA GLY A 171 -17.66 -1.81 -11.27
C GLY A 171 -16.67 -2.96 -11.05
N PHE A 172 -16.58 -3.47 -9.82
CA PHE A 172 -15.78 -4.64 -9.49
C PHE A 172 -16.22 -5.87 -10.27
N TYR A 173 -17.54 -6.11 -10.36
CA TYR A 173 -18.08 -7.26 -11.09
C TYR A 173 -17.69 -7.21 -12.57
N GLU A 174 -17.86 -6.06 -13.22
CA GLU A 174 -17.45 -5.90 -14.61
C GLU A 174 -15.93 -6.13 -14.77
N ALA A 175 -15.11 -5.44 -13.96
CA ALA A 175 -13.66 -5.51 -14.07
C ALA A 175 -13.08 -6.91 -13.79
N PHE A 176 -13.56 -7.62 -12.77
CA PHE A 176 -12.93 -8.86 -12.29
C PHE A 176 -13.76 -10.12 -12.47
N ASN A 177 -15.10 -10.05 -12.38
CA ASN A 177 -15.91 -11.26 -12.53
C ASN A 177 -16.17 -11.58 -14.01
N LYS A 178 -16.35 -10.54 -14.84
CA LYS A 178 -16.68 -10.68 -16.25
C LYS A 178 -15.46 -10.58 -17.14
N GLU A 179 -14.66 -9.53 -17.00
CA GLU A 179 -13.54 -9.26 -17.91
C GLU A 179 -12.26 -10.01 -17.51
N ASN A 180 -11.98 -10.14 -16.21
CA ASN A 180 -10.72 -10.70 -15.71
C ASN A 180 -10.89 -11.78 -14.61
N PRO A 181 -11.65 -12.86 -14.84
CA PRO A 181 -11.81 -13.92 -13.83
C PRO A 181 -10.52 -14.73 -13.62
N PRO A 182 -10.28 -15.30 -12.41
CA PRO A 182 -11.15 -15.24 -11.22
C PRO A 182 -11.01 -13.92 -10.45
N PRO A 183 -12.06 -13.46 -9.76
CA PRO A 183 -12.00 -12.20 -9.03
C PRO A 183 -11.06 -12.29 -7.81
N PRO A 184 -10.32 -11.21 -7.49
CA PRO A 184 -9.50 -11.16 -6.29
C PRO A 184 -10.35 -11.14 -5.02
N THR A 185 -9.71 -11.43 -3.90
CA THR A 185 -10.31 -11.09 -2.60
C THR A 185 -10.46 -9.58 -2.46
N ARG A 186 -11.45 -9.13 -1.70
CA ARG A 186 -11.66 -7.71 -1.46
C ARG A 186 -12.08 -7.44 -0.02
N GLY A 187 -11.68 -6.27 0.48
CA GLY A 187 -12.21 -5.68 1.70
C GLY A 187 -12.69 -4.27 1.41
N GLU A 188 -13.86 -3.93 1.93
CA GLU A 188 -14.52 -2.65 1.71
C GLU A 188 -14.70 -1.91 3.04
N TYR A 189 -14.30 -0.65 3.04
CA TYR A 189 -14.28 0.20 4.22
C TYR A 189 -14.93 1.53 3.88
N GLN A 190 -15.75 2.07 4.77
CA GLN A 190 -16.19 3.45 4.65
C GLN A 190 -15.10 4.37 5.22
N ALA A 191 -14.52 5.24 4.39
CA ALA A 191 -13.49 6.18 4.81
C ALA A 191 -13.35 7.36 3.83
N ASP A 192 -13.03 8.54 4.37
CA ASP A 192 -12.62 9.69 3.56
C ASP A 192 -11.19 9.50 3.04
N THR A 193 -10.90 10.13 1.92
CA THR A 193 -9.60 10.05 1.22
C THR A 193 -9.06 11.46 0.98
N GLU A 194 -7.79 11.55 0.61
CA GLU A 194 -7.09 12.81 0.34
C GLU A 194 -7.57 13.61 -0.88
N CYS A 195 -8.62 13.13 -1.54
CA CYS A 195 -9.27 13.79 -2.67
C CYS A 195 -10.73 14.09 -2.32
N ASP A 196 -11.06 15.37 -2.23
CA ASP A 196 -12.36 15.85 -1.74
C ASP A 196 -13.55 15.35 -2.57
N ASP A 197 -13.39 15.25 -3.88
CA ASP A 197 -14.41 14.83 -4.84
C ASP A 197 -14.31 13.35 -5.25
N CYS A 198 -13.34 12.61 -4.71
CA CYS A 198 -13.22 11.18 -4.97
C CYS A 198 -14.20 10.40 -4.09
N LEU A 199 -14.85 9.42 -4.71
CA LEU A 199 -15.84 8.55 -4.08
C LEU A 199 -15.24 7.21 -3.65
N VAL A 200 -14.15 6.81 -4.33
CA VAL A 200 -13.45 5.55 -4.09
C VAL A 200 -11.95 5.82 -4.06
N ALA A 201 -11.26 5.21 -3.11
CA ALA A 201 -9.83 4.92 -3.22
C ALA A 201 -9.64 3.41 -3.21
N MET A 202 -8.83 2.90 -4.13
CA MET A 202 -8.49 1.48 -4.16
C MET A 202 -6.99 1.28 -4.09
N LYS A 203 -6.55 0.29 -3.32
CA LYS A 203 -5.20 -0.25 -3.45
C LYS A 203 -5.30 -1.75 -3.68
N CYS A 204 -4.41 -2.29 -4.49
CA CYS A 204 -4.42 -3.70 -4.83
C CYS A 204 -3.01 -4.30 -4.74
N VAL A 205 -2.98 -5.62 -4.62
CA VAL A 205 -1.77 -6.42 -4.72
C VAL A 205 -1.96 -7.39 -5.87
N ALA A 206 -1.00 -7.40 -6.79
CA ALA A 206 -0.93 -8.40 -7.85
C ALA A 206 0.21 -9.39 -7.59
N ALA A 207 -0.03 -10.66 -7.89
CA ALA A 207 0.99 -11.69 -7.87
C ALA A 207 1.82 -11.62 -9.16
N ARG A 208 3.14 -11.63 -9.01
CA ARG A 208 4.10 -11.60 -10.10
C ARG A 208 4.85 -12.92 -10.12
N LEU A 209 4.91 -13.56 -11.29
CA LEU A 209 5.84 -14.66 -11.48
C LEU A 209 7.26 -14.08 -11.55
N PRO A 210 8.26 -14.71 -10.91
CA PRO A 210 9.62 -14.28 -11.10
C PRO A 210 9.95 -14.40 -12.59
N PRO A 211 10.81 -13.53 -13.13
CA PRO A 211 11.36 -13.78 -14.46
C PRO A 211 11.88 -15.22 -14.50
N ALA A 212 11.54 -15.98 -15.53
CA ALA A 212 12.06 -17.33 -15.69
C ALA A 212 13.58 -17.24 -15.52
N ALA A 213 14.13 -17.98 -14.56
CA ALA A 213 15.58 -18.04 -14.37
C ALA A 213 16.17 -18.35 -15.74
N ALA A 214 16.97 -17.43 -16.28
CA ALA A 214 17.68 -17.66 -17.53
C ALA A 214 18.33 -19.03 -17.39
N SER A 215 17.93 -19.98 -18.23
CA SER A 215 18.47 -21.33 -18.20
C SER A 215 19.98 -21.18 -18.20
N SER A 216 20.63 -21.46 -17.07
CA SER A 216 22.07 -21.54 -17.00
C SER A 216 22.41 -22.67 -17.96
N GLY A 217 22.87 -22.28 -19.15
CA GLY A 217 23.36 -23.17 -20.18
C GLY A 217 24.60 -23.87 -19.65
N LEU A 218 24.40 -24.88 -18.80
CA LEU A 218 25.37 -25.94 -18.60
C LEU A 218 25.33 -26.74 -19.89
N GLY A 219 26.18 -26.33 -20.83
CA GLY A 219 26.58 -27.14 -21.96
C GLY A 219 27.08 -28.48 -21.42
N MET A 220 26.21 -29.49 -21.47
CA MET A 220 26.62 -30.88 -21.36
C MET A 220 27.36 -31.21 -22.65
N SER A 221 28.67 -30.95 -22.64
CA SER A 221 29.62 -31.52 -23.59
C SER A 221 29.48 -33.04 -23.54
N GLY A 222 29.36 -33.65 -24.71
CA GLY A 222 28.93 -35.02 -24.89
C GLY A 222 29.77 -36.06 -24.16
N VAL A 223 29.08 -37.04 -23.61
CA VAL A 223 29.62 -38.38 -23.36
C VAL A 223 28.72 -39.35 -24.11
N ASN A 224 29.25 -39.90 -25.20
CA ASN A 224 28.66 -41.07 -25.88
C ASN A 224 28.66 -42.23 -24.89
N LEU A 225 27.47 -42.71 -24.51
CA LEU A 225 27.31 -44.02 -23.92
C LEU A 225 26.73 -44.94 -24.99
N VAL A 226 27.60 -45.79 -25.55
CA VAL A 226 27.21 -46.95 -26.35
C VAL A 226 26.64 -47.99 -25.40
N ILE A 227 25.43 -48.45 -25.68
CA ILE A 227 24.93 -49.77 -25.25
C ILE A 227 24.59 -50.53 -26.53
#